data_AF-A0A954Y7A8-F1
#
_entry.id   AF-A0A954Y7A8-F1
#
_cell.length_a   1.000
_cell.length_b   1.000
_cell.length_c   1.000
_cell.angle_alpha   90.00
_cell.angle_beta   90.00
_cell.angle_gamma   90.00
#
_symmetry.space_group_name_H-M   'P 1'
#
loop_
_entity.id
_entity.type
_entity.pdbx_description
1 polymer ?
#
loop_
_entity_poly.entity_id
_entity_poly.type
_entity_poly.pdbx_seq_one_letter_code
_entity_poly.pdbx_strand_id
1 'polypeptide(L)'
;ESLNFSSPDEIGYQYRLGDEKVMINVGSVGQPRDGDPRSCYIVLEDDLVTFRRVDYNVDDTARKIYDTPELDNFLGDRLREGR
;
A
#
# COMPACT_ATOMS: atom_id res chain seq x y z
N GLU A 1 23.37 -11.61 -6.00
CA GLU A 1 22.09 -10.92 -5.78
C GLU A 1 21.02 -11.98 -5.70
N SER A 2 20.38 -12.14 -4.54
CA SER A 2 19.28 -13.09 -4.37
C SER A 2 18.03 -12.47 -5.01
N LEU A 3 17.49 -13.10 -6.06
CA LEU A 3 16.27 -12.63 -6.75
C LEU A 3 15.00 -13.08 -6.00
N ASN A 4 15.08 -13.14 -4.68
CA ASN A 4 13.99 -13.61 -3.84
C ASN A 4 12.99 -12.47 -3.63
N PHE A 5 11.72 -12.78 -3.85
CA PHE A 5 10.61 -11.88 -3.55
C PHE A 5 9.88 -12.39 -2.31
N SER A 6 9.51 -11.48 -1.42
CA SER A 6 8.66 -11.78 -0.27
C SER A 6 7.65 -10.65 -0.13
N SER A 7 6.38 -11.02 -0.11
CA SER A 7 5.27 -10.11 0.17
C SER A 7 5.18 -9.80 1.67
N PRO A 8 4.57 -8.67 2.06
CA PRO A 8 4.41 -8.32 3.48
C PRO A 8 3.71 -9.41 4.30
N ASP A 9 2.69 -10.08 3.76
CA ASP A 9 1.96 -11.14 4.46
C ASP A 9 2.84 -12.37 4.78
N GLU A 10 3.75 -12.74 3.88
CA GLU A 10 4.67 -13.87 4.04
C GLU A 10 5.71 -13.64 5.15
N ILE A 11 6.03 -12.37 5.43
CA ILE A 11 7.02 -11.97 6.44
C ILE A 11 6.38 -11.38 7.71
N GLY A 12 5.06 -11.50 7.86
CA GLY A 12 4.36 -10.97 9.03
C GLY A 12 4.45 -9.44 9.14
N TYR A 13 4.48 -8.74 8.00
CA TYR A 13 4.56 -7.28 7.89
C TYR A 13 5.83 -6.66 8.50
N GLN A 14 6.88 -7.46 8.70
CA GLN A 14 8.15 -6.98 9.24
C GLN A 14 9.34 -7.59 8.50
N TYR A 15 10.35 -6.75 8.25
CA TYR A 15 11.61 -7.17 7.65
C TYR A 15 12.79 -6.53 8.39
N ARG A 16 13.76 -7.33 8.86
CA ARG A 16 14.98 -6.81 9.46
C ARG A 16 16.08 -6.71 8.40
N LEU A 17 16.60 -5.51 8.18
CA LEU A 17 17.73 -5.27 7.30
C LEU A 17 18.97 -5.98 7.85
N GLY A 18 19.76 -6.52 6.94
CA GLY A 18 21.09 -7.07 7.22
C GLY A 18 22.14 -6.39 6.36
N ASP A 19 23.25 -7.08 6.12
CA ASP A 19 24.39 -6.53 5.35
C ASP A 19 24.15 -6.52 3.82
N GLU A 20 23.12 -7.23 3.34
CA GLU A 20 22.77 -7.28 1.93
C GLU A 20 21.89 -6.09 1.52
N LYS A 21 22.08 -5.61 0.29
CA LYS A 21 21.19 -4.60 -0.29
C LYS A 21 19.84 -5.22 -0.62
N VAL A 22 18.77 -4.51 -0.29
CA VAL A 22 17.40 -4.91 -0.57
C VAL A 22 16.63 -3.78 -1.25
N MET A 23 15.65 -4.14 -2.09
CA MET A 23 14.67 -3.21 -2.64
C MET A 23 13.34 -3.40 -1.92
N ILE A 24 12.80 -2.32 -1.38
CA ILE A 24 11.55 -2.35 -0.61
C ILE A 24 10.53 -1.45 -1.29
N ASN A 25 9.39 -2.02 -1.65
CA ASN A 25 8.23 -1.27 -2.12
C ASN A 25 7.37 -0.92 -0.91
N VAL A 26 7.11 0.38 -0.70
CA VAL A 26 6.39 0.89 0.47
C VAL A 26 4.87 0.70 0.39
N GLY A 27 4.36 0.25 -0.76
CA GLY A 27 2.94 0.26 -1.08
C GLY A 27 2.47 1.65 -1.53
N SER A 28 1.19 1.94 -1.28
CA SER A 28 0.56 3.21 -1.66
C SER A 28 -0.39 3.69 -0.57
N VAL A 29 -0.31 4.97 -0.23
CA VAL A 29 -1.20 5.60 0.76
C VAL A 29 -2.58 5.87 0.16
N GLY A 30 -2.64 6.44 -1.04
CA GLY A 30 -3.90 6.93 -1.62
C GLY A 30 -4.60 5.96 -2.57
N GLN A 31 -3.87 4.99 -3.13
CA GLN A 31 -4.44 4.02 -4.07
C GLN A 31 -3.60 2.74 -4.10
N PRO A 32 -3.78 1.85 -3.11
CA PRO A 32 -3.24 0.49 -3.14
C PRO A 32 -3.68 -0.27 -4.38
N ARG A 33 -2.85 -1.21 -4.87
CA ARG A 33 -3.10 -2.00 -6.09
C ARG A 33 -2.91 -3.51 -5.90
N ASP A 34 -2.96 -3.94 -4.65
CA ASP A 34 -2.68 -5.30 -4.22
C ASP A 34 -3.92 -6.03 -3.69
N GLY A 35 -5.12 -5.49 -3.92
CA GLY A 35 -6.38 -6.10 -3.48
C GLY A 35 -6.78 -5.77 -2.04
N ASP A 36 -5.94 -5.05 -1.29
CA ASP A 36 -6.28 -4.51 0.03
C ASP A 36 -6.50 -2.99 -0.07
N PRO A 37 -7.74 -2.50 0.08
CA PRO A 37 -8.04 -1.08 -0.11
C PRO A 37 -7.44 -0.19 0.98
N ARG A 38 -6.92 -0.74 2.08
CA ARG A 38 -6.32 0.03 3.19
C ARG A 38 -5.06 0.74 2.74
N SER A 39 -4.91 1.99 3.16
CA SER A 39 -3.71 2.79 2.94
C SER A 39 -2.48 2.04 3.46
N CYS A 40 -1.40 2.03 2.67
CA CYS A 40 -0.16 1.34 3.01
C CYS A 40 1.02 2.32 3.07
N TYR A 41 1.84 2.17 4.10
CA TYR A 41 3.14 2.81 4.24
C TYR A 41 4.08 1.92 5.04
N ILE A 42 5.34 2.33 5.16
CA ILE A 42 6.33 1.66 6.02
C ILE A 42 6.87 2.61 7.07
N VAL A 43 7.30 2.03 8.19
CA VAL A 43 8.15 2.67 9.19
C VAL A 43 9.48 1.94 9.18
N LEU A 44 10.58 2.69 9.16
CA LEU A 44 11.94 2.15 9.31
C LEU A 44 12.55 2.70 10.59
N GLU A 45 12.79 1.82 11.56
CA GLU A 45 13.37 2.13 12.87
C GLU A 45 14.37 1.03 13.24
N ASP A 46 15.61 1.37 13.60
CA ASP A 46 16.65 0.42 14.06
C ASP A 46 16.78 -0.85 13.19
N ASP A 47 16.92 -0.64 11.88
CA ASP A 47 17.01 -1.68 10.85
C ASP A 47 15.76 -2.58 10.72
N LEU A 48 14.66 -2.24 11.38
CA LEU A 48 13.38 -2.92 11.26
C LEU A 48 12.44 -2.11 10.37
N VAL A 49 12.09 -2.69 9.23
CA VAL A 49 11.03 -2.21 8.35
C VAL A 49 9.72 -2.83 8.81
N THR A 50 8.73 -2.00 9.14
CA THR A 50 7.38 -2.42 9.49
C THR A 50 6.39 -1.88 8.47
N PHE A 51 5.65 -2.77 7.83
CA PHE A 51 4.55 -2.42 6.92
C PHE A 51 3.29 -2.13 7.73
N ARG A 52 2.61 -1.03 7.43
CA ARG A 52 1.40 -0.60 8.14
C ARG A 52 0.26 -0.45 7.16
N ARG A 53 -0.86 -1.11 7.47
CA ARG A 53 -2.16 -0.90 6.83
C ARG A 53 -3.04 -0.08 7.75
N VAL A 54 -3.66 0.95 7.20
CA VAL A 54 -4.55 1.84 7.95
C VAL A 54 -5.87 2.00 7.21
N ASP A 55 -6.96 1.73 7.92
CA ASP A 55 -8.30 1.99 7.43
C ASP A 55 -8.50 3.50 7.25
N TYR A 56 -9.16 3.87 6.16
CA TYR A 56 -9.61 5.23 5.92
C TYR A 56 -11.00 5.20 5.31
N ASN A 57 -11.65 6.36 5.25
CA ASN A 57 -12.97 6.45 4.64
C ASN A 57 -12.86 6.43 3.10
N VAL A 58 -12.77 5.22 2.55
CA VAL A 58 -12.69 4.96 1.10
C VAL A 58 -13.90 5.55 0.39
N ASP A 59 -15.09 5.40 0.97
CA ASP A 59 -16.34 5.86 0.37
C ASP A 59 -16.42 7.39 0.27
N ASP A 60 -15.96 8.12 1.28
CA ASP A 60 -15.91 9.58 1.21
C ASP A 60 -14.92 10.06 0.13
N THR A 61 -13.80 9.35 -0.02
CA THR A 61 -12.80 9.67 -1.06
C THR A 61 -13.33 9.36 -2.45
N ALA A 62 -13.95 8.20 -2.65
CA ALA A 62 -14.59 7.81 -3.91
C ALA A 62 -15.72 8.78 -4.28
N ARG A 63 -16.54 9.21 -3.31
CA ARG A 63 -17.59 10.21 -3.53
C ARG A 63 -17.03 11.52 -4.05
N LYS A 64 -15.95 12.04 -3.46
CA LYS A 64 -15.28 13.26 -3.96
C LYS A 64 -14.82 13.12 -5.40
N ILE A 65 -14.37 11.93 -5.80
CA ILE A 65 -14.01 11.64 -7.20
C ILE A 65 -15.25 11.68 -8.09
N TYR A 66 -16.35 11.03 -7.71
CA TYR A 66 -17.60 11.03 -8.47
C TYR A 66 -18.21 12.43 -8.63
N ASP A 67 -18.04 13.28 -7.62
CA ASP A 67 -18.52 14.65 -7.62
C ASP A 67 -17.65 15.59 -8.49
N THR A 68 -16.55 15.09 -9.08
CA THR A 68 -15.64 15.86 -9.96
C THR A 68 -15.84 15.45 -11.43
N PRO A 69 -16.52 16.24 -12.27
CA PRO A 69 -16.89 15.86 -13.64
C PRO A 69 -15.74 15.50 -14.58
N GLU A 70 -14.54 16.02 -14.31
CA GLU A 70 -13.33 15.78 -15.10
C GLU A 70 -12.65 14.44 -14.77
N LEU A 71 -13.09 13.77 -13.70
CA LEU A 71 -12.54 12.48 -13.28
C LEU A 71 -13.47 11.33 -13.70
N ASP A 72 -12.87 10.26 -14.21
CA ASP A 72 -13.61 9.03 -14.49
C ASP A 72 -14.00 8.34 -13.17
N ASN A 73 -15.26 7.93 -13.04
CA ASN A 73 -15.77 7.19 -11.88
C ASN A 73 -14.95 5.92 -11.59
N PHE A 74 -14.33 5.32 -12.61
CA PHE A 74 -13.43 4.18 -12.44
C PHE A 74 -12.29 4.45 -11.43
N LEU A 75 -11.84 5.70 -11.30
CA LEU A 75 -10.83 6.09 -10.32
C LEU A 75 -11.31 5.96 -8.88
N GLY A 76 -12.60 6.18 -8.63
CA GLY A 76 -13.23 5.99 -7.31
C GLY A 76 -13.57 4.53 -7.05
N ASP A 77 -14.05 3.81 -8.06
CA ASP A 77 -14.44 2.39 -7.94
C ASP A 77 -13.26 1.52 -7.52
N ARG A 78 -12.10 1.73 -8.17
CA ARG A 78 -10.90 0.93 -7.89
C ARG A 78 -10.29 1.15 -6.51
N LEU A 79 -10.62 2.27 -5.83
CA LEU A 79 -10.20 2.47 -4.45
C LEU A 79 -10.80 1.43 -3.51
N ARG A 80 -12.04 0.99 -3.76
CA ARG A 80 -12.70 -0.04 -2.95
C ARG A 80 -12.12 -1.43 -3.16
N GLU A 81 -11.66 -1.69 -4.38
CA GLU A 81 -11.07 -2.97 -4.76
C GLU A 81 -9.57 -3.05 -4.42
N GLY A 82 -8.92 -1.93 -4.12
CA GLY A 82 -7.47 -1.86 -3.99
C GLY A 82 -6.78 -2.20 -5.32
N ARG A 83 -7.19 -1.55 -6.42
CA ARG A 83 -6.72 -1.82 -7.80
C ARG A 83 -6.26 -0.58 -8.56
#